data_AF-A0AAN4ZK24-F1
#
_entry.id   AF-A0AAN4ZK24-F1
#
_cell.length_a   1.000
_cell.length_b   1.000
_cell.length_c   1.000
_cell.angle_alpha   90.00
_cell.angle_beta   90.00
_cell.angle_gamma   90.00
#
_symmetry.space_group_name_H-M   'P 1'
#
loop_
_entity.id
_entity.type
_entity.pdbx_description
1 polymer ?
#
loop_
_entity_poly.entity_id
_entity_poly.type
_entity_poly.pdbx_seq_one_letter_code
_entity_poly.pdbx_strand_id
1 'polypeptide(L)'
;IVDTVEFQRLRNVKQLGAAHHVFPSGNHSRFTHSIGTCHITQLVLERLKADTSLNVTEEDVLCVSIAALCHDIGHGPYSHMYDGAFMTAVGRNGQWTHEMGSKEILRRIFSYPKVEKALREHLGGSDDESYSRNLDFIIELISPPEKMQGLAGEWIPVGRPITKSFLYDIVSNVHDGLDVDKFDYVLRDSKLTGFGIRFNEGSMLRVINSIRVLPCPRLGINRICFASKTADELLSLADSRHVLHARVYQHKTVGLIEAMIVKAFIAAEPYLNFRNKKGEKFPLSRIHEDYEVFCSVDDSILQMISSSNHPDLEKAKGYLKAIAERNLARRVAYVECSPNQNEMLRDIGKQCYKVAKNLQDQLTEEGKADGVIDDDVYVI
;
A
#
# COMPACT_ATOMS: atom_id res chain seq x y z
N ILE A 1 -0.72 -18.36 -9.71
CA ILE A 1 -0.77 -16.94 -9.24
C ILE A 1 0.61 -16.50 -8.79
N VAL A 2 1.23 -17.14 -7.78
CA VAL A 2 2.57 -16.76 -7.31
C VAL A 2 3.61 -16.75 -8.43
N ASP A 3 3.62 -17.76 -9.30
CA ASP A 3 4.58 -17.89 -10.40
C ASP A 3 4.18 -17.12 -11.68
N THR A 4 3.48 -15.99 -11.55
CA THR A 4 3.22 -15.08 -12.66
C THR A 4 4.10 -13.84 -12.58
N VAL A 5 4.32 -13.16 -13.70
CA VAL A 5 5.20 -11.97 -13.77
C VAL A 5 4.70 -10.86 -12.84
N GLU A 6 3.37 -10.69 -12.76
CA GLU A 6 2.70 -9.69 -11.94
C GLU A 6 3.00 -9.89 -10.45
N PHE A 7 2.97 -11.13 -9.97
CA PHE A 7 3.23 -11.43 -8.57
C PHE A 7 4.73 -11.43 -8.26
N GLN A 8 5.56 -11.98 -9.16
CA GLN A 8 7.02 -11.98 -8.99
C GLN A 8 7.61 -10.56 -9.01
N ARG A 9 6.99 -9.61 -9.72
CA ARG A 9 7.35 -8.18 -9.67
C ARG A 9 7.40 -7.63 -8.26
N LEU A 10 6.51 -8.08 -7.37
CA LEU A 10 6.47 -7.60 -5.98
C LEU A 10 7.77 -7.85 -5.21
N ARG A 11 8.70 -8.68 -5.72
CA ARG A 11 10.04 -8.85 -5.14
C ARG A 11 10.88 -7.58 -5.21
N ASN A 12 10.62 -6.74 -6.21
CA ASN A 12 11.39 -5.54 -6.50
C ASN A 12 10.66 -4.24 -6.11
N VAL A 13 9.48 -4.36 -5.48
CA VAL A 13 8.74 -3.23 -4.91
C VAL A 13 8.92 -3.28 -3.39
N LYS A 14 9.64 -2.31 -2.82
CA LYS A 14 9.88 -2.25 -1.38
C LYS A 14 8.60 -1.91 -0.62
N GLN A 15 8.35 -2.63 0.47
CA GLN A 15 7.21 -2.39 1.36
C GLN A 15 7.20 -0.94 1.85
N LEU A 16 8.36 -0.47 2.34
CA LEU A 16 8.50 0.82 3.00
C LEU A 16 9.03 1.93 2.08
N GLY A 17 8.97 1.76 0.75
CA GLY A 17 9.43 2.76 -0.21
C GLY A 17 10.85 3.25 0.09
N ALA A 18 10.99 4.54 0.35
CA ALA A 18 12.29 5.17 0.62
C ALA A 18 12.83 4.95 2.05
N ALA A 19 12.07 4.32 2.95
CA ALA A 19 12.48 4.17 4.35
C ALA A 19 13.80 3.39 4.52
N HIS A 20 14.14 2.52 3.57
CA HIS A 20 15.39 1.78 3.56
C HIS A 20 16.65 2.68 3.50
N HIS A 21 16.52 3.93 3.07
CA HIS A 21 17.62 4.92 3.14
C HIS A 21 17.88 5.47 4.56
N VAL A 22 17.02 5.17 5.52
CA VAL A 22 17.16 5.52 6.94
C VAL A 22 17.25 4.27 7.82
N PHE A 23 16.49 3.23 7.47
CA PHE A 23 16.47 1.93 8.12
C PHE A 23 16.98 0.85 7.14
N PRO A 24 18.30 0.63 7.01
CA PRO A 24 18.87 -0.21 5.95
C PRO A 24 18.34 -1.65 5.90
N SER A 25 17.92 -2.18 7.06
CA SER A 25 17.31 -3.51 7.18
C SER A 25 15.83 -3.54 6.79
N GLY A 26 15.16 -2.39 6.69
CA GLY A 26 13.79 -2.24 6.19
C GLY A 26 13.71 -2.28 4.66
N ASN A 27 14.37 -3.27 4.06
CA ASN A 27 14.49 -3.45 2.61
C ASN A 27 13.62 -4.61 2.08
N HIS A 28 12.70 -5.13 2.88
CA HIS A 28 11.77 -6.17 2.48
C HIS A 28 10.81 -5.69 1.39
N SER A 29 10.33 -6.68 0.64
CA SER A 29 9.50 -6.47 -0.53
C SER A 29 8.05 -6.82 -0.25
N ARG A 30 7.15 -6.22 -1.03
CA ARG A 30 5.71 -6.54 -0.98
C ARG A 30 5.44 -8.02 -1.20
N PHE A 31 6.28 -8.71 -1.96
CA PHE A 31 6.20 -10.16 -2.13
C PHE A 31 6.19 -10.89 -0.78
N THR A 32 7.12 -10.55 0.12
CA THR A 32 7.22 -11.24 1.42
C THR A 32 6.07 -10.90 2.35
N HIS A 33 5.56 -9.66 2.26
CA HIS A 33 4.38 -9.21 2.98
C HIS A 33 3.12 -9.95 2.50
N SER A 34 2.87 -9.98 1.19
CA SER A 34 1.74 -10.72 0.59
C SER A 34 1.69 -12.20 1.00
N ILE A 35 2.85 -12.88 1.04
CA ILE A 35 2.92 -14.27 1.51
C ILE A 35 2.59 -14.37 3.01
N GLY A 36 3.08 -13.44 3.83
CA GLY A 36 2.79 -13.39 5.26
C GLY A 36 1.33 -13.10 5.58
N THR A 37 0.72 -12.13 4.89
CA THR A 37 -0.71 -11.81 4.99
C THR A 37 -1.58 -13.02 4.62
N CYS A 38 -1.21 -13.75 3.58
CA CYS A 38 -1.88 -15.01 3.21
C CYS A 38 -1.73 -16.09 4.30
N HIS A 39 -0.55 -16.23 4.91
CA HIS A 39 -0.35 -17.16 6.02
C HIS A 39 -1.22 -16.83 7.24
N ILE A 40 -1.26 -15.56 7.66
CA ILE A 40 -2.10 -15.14 8.80
C ILE A 40 -3.58 -15.33 8.49
N THR A 41 -3.99 -15.07 7.24
CA THR A 41 -5.35 -15.36 6.76
C THR A 41 -5.74 -16.81 6.96
N GLN A 42 -4.84 -17.75 6.65
CA GLN A 42 -5.10 -19.18 6.87
C GLN A 42 -5.31 -19.51 8.35
N LEU A 43 -4.54 -18.91 9.26
CA LEU A 43 -4.75 -19.08 10.71
C LEU A 43 -6.12 -18.58 11.16
N VAL A 44 -6.58 -17.44 10.65
CA VAL A 44 -7.92 -16.91 10.92
C VAL A 44 -9.00 -17.85 10.37
N LEU A 45 -8.86 -18.31 9.14
CA LEU A 45 -9.81 -19.20 8.49
C LEU A 45 -9.90 -20.57 9.16
N GLU A 46 -8.78 -21.15 9.59
CA GLU A 46 -8.74 -22.37 10.39
C GLU A 46 -9.56 -22.20 11.67
N ARG A 47 -9.39 -21.06 12.35
CA ARG A 47 -10.16 -20.74 13.55
C ARG A 47 -11.65 -20.60 13.27
N LEU A 48 -12.04 -19.94 12.18
CA LEU A 48 -13.44 -19.76 11.82
C LEU A 48 -14.09 -21.08 11.40
N LYS A 49 -13.38 -21.90 10.62
CA LYS A 49 -13.85 -23.20 10.13
C LYS A 49 -14.07 -24.23 11.24
N ALA A 50 -13.37 -24.09 12.37
CA ALA A 50 -13.62 -24.89 13.56
C ALA A 50 -15.02 -24.68 14.15
N ASP A 51 -15.69 -23.57 13.84
CA ASP A 51 -17.11 -23.37 14.13
C ASP A 51 -17.96 -23.78 12.92
N THR A 52 -18.45 -25.02 12.94
CA THR A 52 -19.22 -25.60 11.83
C THR A 52 -20.52 -24.87 11.55
N SER A 53 -21.04 -24.07 12.50
CA SER A 53 -22.27 -23.28 12.29
C SER A 53 -22.08 -22.15 11.28
N LEU A 54 -20.84 -21.71 11.04
CA LEU A 54 -20.50 -20.66 10.07
C LEU A 54 -20.44 -21.18 8.63
N ASN A 55 -20.47 -22.50 8.44
CA ASN A 55 -20.46 -23.19 7.16
C ASN A 55 -19.32 -22.72 6.22
N VAL A 56 -18.15 -22.35 6.75
CA VAL A 56 -17.00 -21.87 5.95
C VAL A 56 -16.50 -23.00 5.04
N THR A 57 -16.64 -22.83 3.73
CA THR A 57 -16.31 -23.85 2.74
C THR A 57 -14.84 -23.80 2.33
N GLU A 58 -14.33 -24.83 1.65
CA GLU A 58 -12.98 -24.76 1.06
C GLU A 58 -12.86 -23.68 -0.02
N GLU A 59 -13.95 -23.41 -0.75
CA GLU A 59 -14.00 -22.30 -1.71
C GLU A 59 -13.87 -20.96 -1.00
N ASP A 60 -14.54 -20.76 0.14
CA ASP A 60 -14.37 -19.55 0.96
C ASP A 60 -12.92 -19.39 1.39
N VAL A 61 -12.30 -20.47 1.89
CA VAL A 61 -10.91 -20.46 2.34
C VAL A 61 -9.97 -20.07 1.21
N LEU A 62 -10.14 -20.67 0.03
CA LEU A 62 -9.29 -20.40 -1.12
C LEU A 62 -9.50 -18.98 -1.67
N CYS A 63 -10.75 -18.51 -1.79
CA CYS A 63 -11.05 -17.14 -2.22
C CYS A 63 -10.41 -16.10 -1.28
N VAL A 64 -10.62 -16.24 0.03
CA VAL A 64 -10.05 -15.28 1.01
C VAL A 64 -8.52 -15.34 1.02
N SER A 65 -7.93 -16.54 0.87
CA SER A 65 -6.48 -16.69 0.76
C SER A 65 -5.91 -16.03 -0.51
N ILE A 66 -6.58 -16.16 -1.66
CA ILE A 66 -6.17 -15.49 -2.90
C ILE A 66 -6.29 -13.97 -2.76
N ALA A 67 -7.36 -13.47 -2.13
CA ALA A 67 -7.53 -12.05 -1.88
C ALA A 67 -6.40 -11.50 -1.00
N ALA A 68 -6.10 -12.17 0.12
CA ALA A 68 -5.00 -11.82 1.01
C ALA A 68 -3.64 -11.84 0.31
N LEU A 69 -3.41 -12.85 -0.54
CA LEU A 69 -2.19 -12.97 -1.32
C LEU A 69 -2.05 -11.81 -2.32
N CYS A 70 -3.13 -11.39 -2.96
CA CYS A 70 -3.08 -10.45 -4.09
C CYS A 70 -3.46 -9.01 -3.75
N HIS A 71 -3.84 -8.68 -2.51
CA HIS A 71 -4.38 -7.36 -2.16
C HIS A 71 -3.44 -6.20 -2.53
N ASP A 72 -2.14 -6.46 -2.53
CA ASP A 72 -1.06 -5.49 -2.74
C ASP A 72 -0.44 -5.51 -4.15
N ILE A 73 -0.97 -6.33 -5.07
CA ILE A 73 -0.35 -6.55 -6.39
C ILE A 73 -0.34 -5.30 -7.29
N GLY A 74 -1.21 -4.33 -7.00
CA GLY A 74 -1.36 -3.06 -7.70
C GLY A 74 -0.42 -1.94 -7.25
N HIS A 75 0.49 -2.17 -6.29
CA HIS A 75 1.43 -1.13 -5.90
C HIS A 75 2.44 -0.80 -7.01
N GLY A 76 2.63 0.50 -7.27
CA GLY A 76 3.65 1.03 -8.18
C GLY A 76 5.07 1.04 -7.58
N PRO A 77 6.07 1.52 -8.34
CA PRO A 77 7.43 1.70 -7.82
C PRO A 77 7.42 2.62 -6.61
N TYR A 78 8.15 2.27 -5.55
CA TYR A 78 8.15 3.01 -4.28
C TYR A 78 6.77 3.13 -3.60
N SER A 79 5.85 2.18 -3.87
CA SER A 79 4.66 2.00 -3.04
C SER A 79 3.78 3.27 -2.99
N HIS A 80 3.40 3.74 -1.78
CA HIS A 80 2.56 4.92 -1.59
C HIS A 80 3.14 6.23 -2.14
N MET A 81 4.45 6.25 -2.42
CA MET A 81 5.09 7.40 -3.06
C MET A 81 4.58 7.58 -4.50
N TYR A 82 4.31 6.47 -5.21
CA TYR A 82 3.81 6.52 -6.59
C TYR A 82 2.36 7.02 -6.63
N ASP A 83 1.41 6.28 -6.06
CA ASP A 83 -0.02 6.60 -6.14
C ASP A 83 -0.45 7.78 -5.24
N GLY A 84 0.40 8.20 -4.30
CA GLY A 84 0.22 9.41 -3.49
C GLY A 84 1.00 10.61 -4.04
N ALA A 85 2.22 10.80 -3.52
CA ALA A 85 2.99 12.04 -3.70
C ALA A 85 3.32 12.35 -5.17
N PHE A 86 3.78 11.35 -5.94
CA PHE A 86 4.14 11.53 -7.35
C PHE A 86 2.90 11.82 -8.21
N MET A 87 1.86 10.98 -8.14
CA MET A 87 0.63 11.18 -8.92
C MET A 87 -0.06 12.52 -8.58
N THR A 88 0.02 12.97 -7.33
CA THR A 88 -0.44 14.31 -6.93
C THR A 88 0.39 15.41 -7.60
N ALA A 89 1.72 15.31 -7.56
CA ALA A 89 2.61 16.33 -8.09
C ALA A 89 2.51 16.51 -9.61
N VAL A 90 2.14 15.46 -10.35
CA VAL A 90 1.91 15.52 -11.81
C VAL A 90 0.45 15.81 -12.19
N GLY A 91 -0.40 16.20 -11.22
CA GLY A 91 -1.79 16.59 -11.48
C GLY A 91 -2.74 15.43 -11.81
N ARG A 92 -2.40 14.22 -11.37
CA ARG A 92 -3.17 12.99 -11.62
C ARG A 92 -3.65 12.30 -10.33
N ASN A 93 -3.79 13.06 -9.25
CA ASN A 93 -4.26 12.54 -7.97
C ASN A 93 -5.59 11.79 -8.12
N GLY A 94 -5.69 10.60 -7.54
CA GLY A 94 -6.89 9.76 -7.57
C GLY A 94 -7.20 9.07 -8.91
N GLN A 95 -6.41 9.28 -9.97
CA GLN A 95 -6.59 8.53 -11.24
C GLN A 95 -6.19 7.05 -11.12
N TRP A 96 -5.31 6.76 -10.17
CA TRP A 96 -4.86 5.41 -9.84
C TRP A 96 -4.70 5.30 -8.33
N THR A 97 -5.17 4.20 -7.78
CA THR A 97 -4.77 3.73 -6.45
C THR A 97 -4.29 2.29 -6.58
N HIS A 98 -3.41 1.85 -5.68
CA HIS A 98 -2.96 0.48 -5.68
C HIS A 98 -4.12 -0.53 -5.54
N GLU A 99 -5.21 -0.20 -4.85
CA GLU A 99 -6.40 -1.06 -4.74
C GLU A 99 -7.14 -1.18 -6.08
N MET A 100 -7.28 -0.08 -6.83
CA MET A 100 -7.81 -0.13 -8.20
C MET A 100 -6.94 -1.02 -9.08
N GLY A 101 -5.61 -0.86 -8.97
CA GLY A 101 -4.65 -1.67 -9.70
C GLY A 101 -4.69 -3.15 -9.37
N SER A 102 -4.81 -3.48 -8.09
CA SER A 102 -4.86 -4.87 -7.64
C SER A 102 -6.04 -5.60 -8.26
N LYS A 103 -7.21 -4.97 -8.35
CA LYS A 103 -8.40 -5.56 -8.99
C LYS A 103 -8.16 -5.88 -10.46
N GLU A 104 -7.65 -4.91 -11.22
CA GLU A 104 -7.49 -5.06 -12.67
C GLU A 104 -6.38 -6.06 -13.03
N ILE A 105 -5.25 -5.99 -12.33
CA ILE A 105 -4.16 -6.96 -12.50
C ILE A 105 -4.65 -8.37 -12.16
N LEU A 106 -5.44 -8.52 -11.10
CA LEU A 106 -5.95 -9.82 -10.70
C LEU A 106 -6.94 -10.41 -11.72
N ARG A 107 -7.85 -9.60 -12.27
CA ARG A 107 -8.74 -10.01 -13.38
C ARG A 107 -7.94 -10.52 -14.57
N ARG A 108 -6.85 -9.85 -14.92
CA ARG A 108 -5.94 -10.30 -15.98
C ARG A 108 -5.28 -11.63 -15.63
N ILE A 109 -4.76 -11.80 -14.42
CA ILE A 109 -4.17 -13.08 -13.97
C ILE A 109 -5.18 -14.21 -14.07
N PHE A 110 -6.45 -13.97 -13.71
CA PHE A 110 -7.51 -14.96 -13.81
C PHE A 110 -7.81 -15.40 -15.25
N SER A 111 -7.60 -14.52 -16.23
CA SER A 111 -7.76 -14.84 -17.66
C SER A 111 -6.62 -15.67 -18.27
N TYR A 112 -5.53 -15.90 -17.54
CA TYR A 112 -4.43 -16.72 -18.08
C TYR A 112 -4.84 -18.19 -18.17
N PRO A 113 -4.70 -18.86 -19.33
CA PRO A 113 -5.29 -20.19 -19.55
C PRO A 113 -4.92 -21.23 -18.48
N LYS A 114 -3.66 -21.22 -17.99
CA LYS A 114 -3.22 -22.11 -16.92
C LYS A 114 -3.85 -21.77 -15.56
N VAL A 115 -4.01 -20.48 -15.28
CA VAL A 115 -4.61 -19.99 -14.04
C VAL A 115 -6.11 -20.22 -14.07
N GLU A 116 -6.80 -19.85 -15.14
CA GLU A 116 -8.23 -20.09 -15.33
C GLU A 116 -8.56 -21.57 -15.16
N LYS A 117 -7.80 -22.46 -15.82
CA LYS A 117 -7.98 -23.91 -15.65
C LYS A 117 -7.88 -24.33 -14.19
N ALA A 118 -6.82 -23.90 -13.49
CA ALA A 118 -6.63 -24.25 -12.08
C ALA A 118 -7.72 -23.66 -11.17
N LEU A 119 -8.18 -22.43 -11.44
CA LEU A 119 -9.27 -21.81 -10.69
C LEU A 119 -10.59 -22.53 -10.96
N ARG A 120 -10.90 -22.94 -12.18
CA ARG A 120 -12.11 -23.73 -12.47
C ARG A 120 -12.09 -25.09 -11.79
N GLU A 121 -10.92 -25.73 -11.67
CA GLU A 121 -10.77 -27.00 -10.95
C GLU A 121 -11.07 -26.87 -9.44
N HIS A 122 -10.79 -25.72 -8.82
CA HIS A 122 -10.88 -25.55 -7.35
C HIS A 122 -11.99 -24.60 -6.88
N LEU A 123 -12.47 -23.70 -7.75
CA LEU A 123 -13.47 -22.65 -7.49
C LEU A 123 -14.60 -22.67 -8.52
N GLY A 124 -14.66 -23.68 -9.40
CA GLY A 124 -15.67 -23.78 -10.46
C GLY A 124 -17.10 -23.85 -9.94
N GLY A 125 -17.30 -24.27 -8.69
CA GLY A 125 -18.63 -24.41 -8.09
C GLY A 125 -19.52 -25.38 -8.87
N SER A 126 -20.83 -25.15 -8.82
CA SER A 126 -21.84 -25.94 -9.55
C SER A 126 -21.96 -25.58 -11.04
N ASP A 127 -21.61 -24.33 -11.39
CA ASP A 127 -21.88 -23.72 -12.69
C ASP A 127 -21.01 -22.46 -12.90
N ASP A 128 -21.05 -21.91 -14.12
CA ASP A 128 -20.27 -20.70 -14.49
C ASP A 128 -20.66 -19.45 -13.68
N GLU A 129 -21.91 -19.35 -13.19
CA GLU A 129 -22.32 -18.24 -12.32
C GLU A 129 -21.66 -18.34 -10.94
N SER A 130 -21.57 -19.54 -10.38
CA SER A 130 -20.84 -19.82 -9.14
C SER A 130 -19.36 -19.49 -9.28
N TYR A 131 -18.74 -19.88 -10.39
CA TYR A 131 -17.36 -19.52 -10.70
C TYR A 131 -17.18 -17.99 -10.75
N SER A 132 -18.04 -17.28 -11.48
CA SER A 132 -17.99 -15.81 -11.56
C SER A 132 -18.12 -15.16 -10.18
N ARG A 133 -19.08 -15.61 -9.35
CA ARG A 133 -19.26 -15.10 -7.97
C ARG A 133 -18.03 -15.33 -7.10
N ASN A 134 -17.32 -16.44 -7.28
CA ASN A 134 -16.07 -16.70 -6.57
C ASN A 134 -14.96 -15.72 -6.97
N LEU A 135 -14.88 -15.34 -8.25
CA LEU A 135 -13.92 -14.31 -8.69
C LEU A 135 -14.32 -12.91 -8.20
N ASP A 136 -15.60 -12.57 -8.27
CA ASP A 136 -16.11 -11.31 -7.75
C ASP A 136 -15.85 -11.19 -6.25
N PHE A 137 -16.07 -12.26 -5.49
CA PHE A 137 -15.77 -12.30 -4.06
C PHE A 137 -14.31 -11.97 -3.75
N ILE A 138 -13.36 -12.56 -4.48
CA ILE A 138 -11.93 -12.27 -4.29
C ILE A 138 -11.64 -10.78 -4.52
N ILE A 139 -12.22 -10.20 -5.56
CA ILE A 139 -12.05 -8.78 -5.93
C ILE A 139 -12.67 -7.86 -4.87
N GLU A 140 -13.86 -8.19 -4.38
CA GLU A 140 -14.54 -7.43 -3.32
C GLU A 140 -13.81 -7.53 -1.98
N LEU A 141 -13.10 -8.62 -1.67
CA LEU A 141 -12.30 -8.70 -0.44
C LEU A 141 -11.09 -7.78 -0.44
N ILE A 142 -10.53 -7.48 -1.62
CA ILE A 142 -9.38 -6.57 -1.78
C ILE A 142 -9.83 -5.11 -1.69
N SER A 143 -10.90 -4.79 -2.40
CA SER A 143 -11.47 -3.44 -2.49
C SER A 143 -12.97 -3.52 -2.22
N PRO A 144 -13.36 -3.75 -0.97
CA PRO A 144 -14.76 -3.81 -0.58
C PRO A 144 -15.52 -2.53 -0.90
N PRO A 145 -16.83 -2.62 -1.15
CA PRO A 145 -17.64 -1.43 -1.34
C PRO A 145 -17.64 -0.59 -0.06
N GLU A 146 -17.52 0.73 -0.19
CA GLU A 146 -17.50 1.67 0.94
C GLU A 146 -18.70 1.49 1.89
N LYS A 147 -19.84 1.09 1.31
CA LYS A 147 -21.03 0.69 2.04
C LYS A 147 -21.37 -0.75 1.65
N MET A 148 -21.39 -1.62 2.64
CA MET A 148 -21.82 -3.02 2.48
C MET A 148 -23.35 -3.17 2.41
N GLN A 149 -24.07 -2.14 2.88
CA GLN A 149 -25.52 -2.05 2.81
C GLN A 149 -25.94 -0.76 2.11
N GLY A 150 -26.91 -0.86 1.21
CA GLY A 150 -27.49 0.30 0.54
C GLY A 150 -28.47 1.07 1.42
N LEU A 151 -29.10 2.10 0.84
CA LEU A 151 -29.99 2.99 1.57
C LEU A 151 -31.26 2.30 2.08
N ALA A 152 -31.68 1.20 1.43
CA ALA A 152 -32.81 0.39 1.86
C ALA A 152 -32.39 -0.83 2.72
N GLY A 153 -31.11 -0.90 3.12
CA GLY A 153 -30.55 -2.00 3.91
C GLY A 153 -30.24 -3.25 3.10
N GLU A 154 -30.29 -3.16 1.76
CA GLU A 154 -29.95 -4.24 0.85
C GLU A 154 -28.46 -4.56 0.91
N TRP A 155 -28.12 -5.86 0.91
CA TRP A 155 -26.74 -6.32 0.88
C TRP A 155 -26.14 -6.06 -0.51
N ILE A 156 -25.08 -5.25 -0.55
CA ILE A 156 -24.44 -4.80 -1.80
C ILE A 156 -23.48 -5.85 -2.38
N PRO A 157 -22.60 -6.50 -1.59
CA PRO A 157 -21.66 -7.47 -2.14
C PRO A 157 -22.36 -8.64 -2.85
N VAL A 158 -21.83 -9.03 -4.01
CA VAL A 158 -22.37 -10.11 -4.84
C VAL A 158 -21.65 -11.43 -4.61
N GLY A 159 -20.39 -11.38 -4.18
CA GLY A 159 -19.55 -12.56 -4.06
C GLY A 159 -20.01 -13.56 -3.01
N ARG A 160 -20.57 -13.07 -1.91
CA ARG A 160 -21.14 -13.88 -0.82
C ARG A 160 -22.41 -13.26 -0.24
N PRO A 161 -23.35 -14.07 0.27
CA PRO A 161 -24.56 -13.57 0.93
C PRO A 161 -24.23 -12.88 2.27
N ILE A 162 -25.16 -12.06 2.76
CA ILE A 162 -25.07 -11.36 4.06
C ILE A 162 -24.76 -12.28 5.25
N THR A 163 -25.14 -13.56 5.20
CA THR A 163 -24.81 -14.55 6.24
C THR A 163 -23.31 -14.80 6.39
N LYS A 164 -22.53 -14.49 5.35
CA LYS A 164 -21.07 -14.63 5.22
C LYS A 164 -20.34 -13.29 5.30
N SER A 165 -21.01 -12.21 5.70
CA SER A 165 -20.44 -10.86 5.76
C SER A 165 -19.14 -10.77 6.57
N PHE A 166 -18.96 -11.61 7.59
CA PHE A 166 -17.76 -11.66 8.42
C PHE A 166 -16.47 -11.98 7.66
N LEU A 167 -16.56 -12.60 6.48
CA LEU A 167 -15.36 -12.87 5.67
C LEU A 167 -14.74 -11.58 5.11
N TYR A 168 -15.54 -10.52 4.94
CA TYR A 168 -15.07 -9.21 4.48
C TYR A 168 -14.30 -8.43 5.58
N ASP A 169 -14.25 -8.94 6.81
CA ASP A 169 -13.41 -8.36 7.88
C ASP A 169 -11.94 -8.83 7.81
N ILE A 170 -11.63 -9.84 6.98
CA ILE A 170 -10.33 -10.54 7.07
C ILE A 170 -9.21 -9.79 6.34
N VAL A 171 -9.44 -9.40 5.09
CA VAL A 171 -8.37 -8.90 4.19
C VAL A 171 -8.27 -7.38 4.20
N SER A 172 -9.38 -6.70 3.94
CA SER A 172 -9.48 -5.23 3.93
C SER A 172 -10.75 -4.82 4.67
N ASN A 173 -10.60 -4.45 5.94
CA ASN A 173 -11.75 -4.22 6.81
C ASN A 173 -12.15 -2.73 6.82
N VAL A 174 -13.20 -2.38 6.08
CA VAL A 174 -13.71 -0.99 5.97
C VAL A 174 -14.42 -0.47 7.22
N HIS A 175 -14.76 -1.34 8.17
CA HIS A 175 -15.58 -0.96 9.31
C HIS A 175 -14.78 -0.41 10.49
N ASP A 176 -13.66 -1.03 10.79
CA ASP A 176 -12.79 -0.67 11.92
C ASP A 176 -11.30 -0.80 11.59
N GLY A 177 -10.96 -1.27 10.38
CA GLY A 177 -9.59 -1.43 9.94
C GLY A 177 -8.86 -2.60 10.59
N LEU A 178 -9.50 -3.46 11.38
CA LEU A 178 -8.83 -4.64 11.95
C LEU A 178 -8.82 -5.79 10.94
N ASP A 179 -7.70 -5.94 10.23
CA ASP A 179 -7.48 -6.95 9.20
C ASP A 179 -6.09 -7.60 9.32
N VAL A 180 -5.92 -8.72 8.62
CA VAL A 180 -4.68 -9.52 8.65
C VAL A 180 -3.51 -8.86 7.94
N ASP A 181 -3.76 -7.91 7.03
CA ASP A 181 -2.75 -7.04 6.43
C ASP A 181 -1.98 -6.30 7.53
N LYS A 182 -2.71 -5.63 8.44
CA LYS A 182 -2.11 -4.94 9.59
C LYS A 182 -1.40 -5.86 10.55
N PHE A 183 -1.89 -7.08 10.73
CA PHE A 183 -1.21 -8.04 11.60
C PHE A 183 0.17 -8.41 11.03
N ASP A 184 0.28 -8.60 9.71
CA ASP A 184 1.56 -8.89 9.06
C ASP A 184 2.49 -7.67 9.11
N TYR A 185 2.08 -6.53 8.53
CA TYR A 185 3.04 -5.45 8.32
C TYR A 185 3.52 -4.84 9.63
N VAL A 186 2.66 -4.72 10.65
CA VAL A 186 3.07 -4.15 11.95
C VAL A 186 4.18 -4.99 12.58
N LEU A 187 4.04 -6.32 12.57
CA LEU A 187 5.04 -7.24 13.09
C LEU A 187 6.31 -7.27 12.22
N ARG A 188 6.14 -7.35 10.90
CA ARG A 188 7.22 -7.43 9.93
C ARG A 188 8.08 -6.17 9.93
N ASP A 189 7.44 -5.02 9.85
CA ASP A 189 8.11 -3.72 9.78
C ASP A 189 8.84 -3.43 11.08
N SER A 190 8.25 -3.71 12.24
CA SER A 190 8.94 -3.62 13.53
C SER A 190 10.21 -4.46 13.54
N LYS A 191 10.11 -5.73 13.15
CA LYS A 191 11.23 -6.68 13.16
C LYS A 191 12.36 -6.23 12.24
N LEU A 192 12.04 -5.77 11.03
CA LEU A 192 13.03 -5.45 10.00
C LEU A 192 13.61 -4.04 10.14
N THR A 193 12.88 -3.12 10.76
CA THR A 193 13.40 -1.77 11.06
C THR A 193 14.14 -1.73 12.40
N GLY A 194 14.01 -2.77 13.23
CA GLY A 194 14.55 -2.84 14.57
C GLY A 194 13.80 -1.96 15.58
N PHE A 195 12.64 -1.42 15.20
CA PHE A 195 11.84 -0.57 16.05
C PHE A 195 10.89 -1.42 16.91
N GLY A 196 11.13 -1.49 18.22
CA GLY A 196 10.32 -2.27 19.14
C GLY A 196 8.89 -1.74 19.27
N ILE A 197 7.91 -2.64 19.20
CA ILE A 197 6.48 -2.36 19.38
C ILE A 197 5.87 -3.24 20.47
N ARG A 198 4.65 -2.91 20.92
CA ARG A 198 3.95 -3.70 21.94
C ARG A 198 3.28 -4.94 21.35
N PHE A 199 2.69 -4.82 20.16
CA PHE A 199 2.03 -5.91 19.47
C PHE A 199 3.09 -6.93 18.99
N ASN A 200 2.93 -8.20 19.35
CA ASN A 200 3.88 -9.26 19.01
C ASN A 200 3.13 -10.51 18.53
N GLU A 201 3.86 -11.51 18.05
CA GLU A 201 3.29 -12.77 17.55
C GLU A 201 2.37 -13.46 18.58
N GLY A 202 2.72 -13.40 19.88
CA GLY A 202 1.88 -13.92 20.96
C GLY A 202 0.56 -13.16 21.11
N SER A 203 0.60 -11.82 21.04
CA SER A 203 -0.61 -10.98 21.03
C SER A 203 -1.50 -11.31 19.84
N MET A 204 -0.93 -11.42 18.64
CA MET A 204 -1.64 -11.77 17.41
C MET A 204 -2.34 -13.14 17.53
N LEU A 205 -1.61 -14.18 17.92
CA LEU A 205 -2.16 -15.53 18.06
C LEU A 205 -3.25 -15.57 19.14
N ARG A 206 -3.10 -14.83 20.23
CA ARG A 206 -4.13 -14.73 21.29
C ARG A 206 -5.40 -14.06 20.77
N VAL A 207 -5.28 -12.99 19.99
CA VAL A 207 -6.40 -12.32 19.32
C VAL A 207 -7.10 -13.30 18.38
N ILE A 208 -6.37 -13.93 17.46
CA ILE A 208 -6.91 -14.89 16.47
C ILE A 208 -7.65 -16.03 17.16
N ASN A 209 -7.04 -16.67 18.16
CA ASN A 209 -7.64 -17.81 18.86
C ASN A 209 -8.96 -17.46 19.59
N SER A 210 -9.16 -16.18 19.91
CA SER A 210 -10.33 -15.67 20.62
C SER A 210 -11.49 -15.24 19.72
N ILE A 211 -11.31 -15.24 18.40
CA ILE A 211 -12.31 -14.78 17.43
C ILE A 211 -13.61 -15.60 17.52
N ARG A 212 -14.74 -14.90 17.40
CA ARG A 212 -16.08 -15.45 17.15
C ARG A 212 -16.78 -14.63 16.08
N VAL A 213 -17.78 -15.21 15.43
CA VAL A 213 -18.68 -14.47 14.55
C VAL A 213 -19.97 -14.22 15.29
N LEU A 214 -20.37 -12.96 15.41
CA LEU A 214 -21.60 -12.55 16.10
C LEU A 214 -22.34 -11.50 15.25
N PRO A 215 -23.67 -11.40 15.37
CA PRO A 215 -24.44 -10.33 14.75
C PRO A 215 -24.06 -8.99 15.40
N CYS A 216 -23.70 -8.00 14.58
CA CYS A 216 -23.40 -6.64 15.02
C CYS A 216 -24.69 -5.80 15.05
N PRO A 217 -25.18 -5.38 16.23
CA PRO A 217 -26.45 -4.65 16.32
C PRO A 217 -26.45 -3.31 15.56
N ARG A 218 -25.27 -2.67 15.46
CA ARG A 218 -25.11 -1.38 14.76
C ARG A 218 -25.17 -1.51 13.25
N LEU A 219 -24.68 -2.63 12.71
CA LEU A 219 -24.56 -2.82 11.26
C LEU A 219 -25.59 -3.81 10.71
N GLY A 220 -26.30 -4.57 11.56
CA GLY A 220 -27.27 -5.57 11.12
C GLY A 220 -26.66 -6.73 10.34
N ILE A 221 -25.34 -6.96 10.44
CA ILE A 221 -24.60 -8.03 9.74
C ILE A 221 -23.74 -8.84 10.72
N ASN A 222 -23.36 -10.05 10.34
CA ASN A 222 -22.41 -10.85 11.10
C ASN A 222 -20.99 -10.28 10.94
N ARG A 223 -20.26 -10.15 12.04
CA ARG A 223 -18.89 -9.59 12.06
C ARG A 223 -17.96 -10.50 12.82
N ILE A 224 -16.67 -10.45 12.49
CA ILE A 224 -15.61 -10.96 13.36
C ILE A 224 -15.61 -10.12 14.64
N CYS A 225 -15.73 -10.81 15.77
CA CYS A 225 -15.75 -10.24 17.11
C CYS A 225 -14.63 -10.88 17.93
N PHE A 226 -14.05 -10.10 18.82
CA PHE A 226 -12.94 -10.50 19.68
C PHE A 226 -13.42 -10.64 21.12
N ALA A 227 -12.78 -11.53 21.89
CA ALA A 227 -13.12 -11.67 23.31
C ALA A 227 -12.74 -10.39 24.07
N SER A 228 -13.57 -9.95 25.01
CA SER A 228 -13.30 -8.72 25.79
C SER A 228 -11.95 -8.73 26.51
N LYS A 229 -11.48 -9.92 26.94
CA LYS A 229 -10.16 -10.13 27.57
C LYS A 229 -8.96 -9.96 26.62
N THR A 230 -9.18 -9.74 25.33
CA THR A 230 -8.14 -9.46 24.34
C THR A 230 -8.14 -8.00 23.87
N ALA A 231 -8.86 -7.12 24.58
CA ALA A 231 -8.97 -5.72 24.22
C ALA A 231 -7.61 -5.01 24.27
N ASP A 232 -6.79 -5.30 25.27
CA ASP A 232 -5.45 -4.71 25.42
C ASP A 232 -4.52 -5.10 24.26
N GLU A 233 -4.62 -6.33 23.75
CA GLU A 233 -3.86 -6.77 22.58
C GLU A 233 -4.29 -6.03 21.31
N LEU A 234 -5.59 -5.79 21.11
CA LEU A 234 -6.08 -5.00 19.98
C LEU A 234 -5.66 -3.52 20.08
N LEU A 235 -5.74 -2.93 21.28
CA LEU A 235 -5.24 -1.58 21.52
C LEU A 235 -3.73 -1.50 21.26
N SER A 236 -2.98 -2.54 21.64
CA SER A 236 -1.54 -2.60 21.36
C SER A 236 -1.22 -2.61 19.86
N LEU A 237 -2.08 -3.18 19.01
CA LEU A 237 -1.94 -3.10 17.56
C LEU A 237 -2.08 -1.65 17.07
N ALA A 238 -3.11 -0.95 17.53
CA ALA A 238 -3.35 0.44 17.17
C ALA A 238 -2.20 1.36 17.63
N ASP A 239 -1.75 1.20 18.88
CA ASP A 239 -0.58 1.90 19.42
C ASP A 239 0.68 1.61 18.59
N SER A 240 0.93 0.33 18.27
CA SER A 240 2.10 -0.09 17.51
C SER A 240 2.10 0.51 16.11
N ARG A 241 0.94 0.50 15.43
CA ARG A 241 0.75 1.15 14.14
C ARG A 241 1.02 2.66 14.24
N HIS A 242 0.45 3.35 15.22
CA HIS A 242 0.66 4.79 15.41
C HIS A 242 2.16 5.11 15.57
N VAL A 243 2.87 4.36 16.39
CA VAL A 243 4.29 4.59 16.64
C VAL A 243 5.14 4.28 15.38
N LEU A 244 4.85 3.21 14.64
CA LEU A 244 5.52 2.92 13.38
C LEU A 244 5.32 4.03 12.34
N HIS A 245 4.09 4.57 12.22
CA HIS A 245 3.84 5.74 11.39
C HIS A 245 4.71 6.93 11.80
N ALA A 246 4.70 7.30 13.08
CA ALA A 246 5.42 8.49 13.56
C ALA A 246 6.95 8.34 13.49
N ARG A 247 7.47 7.13 13.68
CA ARG A 247 8.93 6.90 13.87
C ARG A 247 9.63 6.30 12.66
N VAL A 248 8.91 5.56 11.82
CA VAL A 248 9.48 4.85 10.68
C VAL A 248 8.94 5.42 9.37
N TYR A 249 7.64 5.28 9.11
CA TYR A 249 7.07 5.60 7.80
C TYR A 249 7.15 7.10 7.51
N GLN A 250 6.79 7.94 8.49
CA GLN A 250 6.84 9.40 8.39
C GLN A 250 8.09 9.98 9.06
N HIS A 251 9.16 9.19 9.20
CA HIS A 251 10.40 9.71 9.72
C HIS A 251 10.87 10.89 8.84
N LYS A 252 11.21 12.03 9.48
CA LYS A 252 11.57 13.28 8.78
C LYS A 252 12.55 13.11 7.61
N THR A 253 13.58 12.26 7.77
CA THR A 253 14.57 12.01 6.73
C THR A 253 14.04 11.11 5.62
N VAL A 254 13.11 10.21 5.93
CA VAL A 254 12.42 9.41 4.91
C VAL A 254 11.58 10.33 4.04
N GLY A 255 10.73 11.18 4.64
CA GLY A 255 9.92 12.14 3.89
C GLY A 255 10.75 13.11 3.03
N LEU A 256 11.92 13.55 3.51
CA LEU A 256 12.84 14.38 2.71
C LEU A 256 13.36 13.63 1.49
N ILE A 257 13.75 12.36 1.65
CA ILE A 257 14.25 11.53 0.57
C ILE A 257 13.13 11.21 -0.42
N GLU A 258 11.92 10.86 0.05
CA GLU A 258 10.75 10.66 -0.80
C GLU A 258 10.47 11.89 -1.65
N ALA A 259 10.49 13.08 -1.06
CA ALA A 259 10.24 14.29 -1.80
C ALA A 259 11.35 14.60 -2.83
N MET A 260 12.62 14.29 -2.54
CA MET A 260 13.71 14.35 -3.51
C MET A 260 13.52 13.34 -4.67
N ILE A 261 13.08 12.12 -4.37
CA ILE A 261 12.77 11.10 -5.38
C ILE A 261 11.60 11.56 -6.25
N VAL A 262 10.54 12.10 -5.67
CA VAL A 262 9.38 12.64 -6.41
C VAL A 262 9.83 13.74 -7.37
N LYS A 263 10.73 14.64 -6.96
CA LYS A 263 11.30 15.64 -7.89
C LYS A 263 12.16 15.02 -8.99
N ALA A 264 12.92 13.98 -8.67
CA ALA A 264 13.66 13.23 -9.69
C ALA A 264 12.69 12.62 -10.72
N PHE A 265 11.56 12.08 -10.28
CA PHE A 265 10.52 11.55 -11.16
C PHE A 265 9.86 12.65 -12.00
N ILE A 266 9.51 13.79 -11.42
CA ILE A 266 8.95 14.93 -12.16
C ILE A 266 9.93 15.44 -13.23
N ALA A 267 11.21 15.59 -12.87
CA ALA A 267 12.25 16.01 -13.81
C ALA A 267 12.49 14.97 -14.91
N ALA A 268 12.32 13.68 -14.61
CA ALA A 268 12.47 12.60 -15.57
C ALA A 268 11.23 12.37 -16.46
N GLU A 269 10.04 12.76 -15.99
CA GLU A 269 8.73 12.45 -16.59
C GLU A 269 8.64 12.76 -18.11
N PRO A 270 9.14 13.89 -18.63
CA PRO A 270 9.05 14.19 -20.07
C PRO A 270 9.93 13.28 -20.94
N TYR A 271 10.97 12.67 -20.37
CA TYR A 271 12.05 12.00 -21.10
C TYR A 271 12.05 10.48 -20.85
N LEU A 272 11.59 10.04 -19.68
CA LEU A 272 11.54 8.64 -19.30
C LEU A 272 10.25 7.99 -19.82
N ASN A 273 10.37 7.26 -20.93
CA ASN A 273 9.27 6.56 -21.56
C ASN A 273 9.50 5.04 -21.53
N PHE A 274 8.46 4.32 -21.15
CA PHE A 274 8.38 2.87 -21.18
C PHE A 274 7.59 2.42 -22.41
N ARG A 275 7.91 1.25 -22.94
CA ARG A 275 7.28 0.75 -24.18
C ARG A 275 6.63 -0.59 -23.96
N ASN A 276 5.43 -0.77 -24.50
CA ASN A 276 4.82 -2.08 -24.64
C ASN A 276 5.37 -2.81 -25.88
N LYS A 277 4.99 -4.09 -26.06
CA LYS A 277 5.32 -4.88 -27.27
C LYS A 277 4.89 -4.24 -28.61
N LYS A 278 3.87 -3.38 -28.61
CA LYS A 278 3.42 -2.68 -29.82
C LYS A 278 4.27 -1.44 -30.14
N GLY A 279 5.20 -1.08 -29.24
CA GLY A 279 6.08 0.08 -29.38
C GLY A 279 5.47 1.40 -28.92
N GLU A 280 4.24 1.37 -28.37
CA GLU A 280 3.56 2.53 -27.79
C GLU A 280 4.32 2.99 -26.55
N LYS A 281 4.45 4.32 -26.39
CA LYS A 281 5.24 4.93 -25.32
C LYS A 281 4.33 5.42 -24.19
N PHE A 282 4.71 5.12 -22.97
CA PHE A 282 4.03 5.55 -21.75
C PHE A 282 5.02 6.26 -20.84
N PRO A 283 4.75 7.51 -20.41
CA PRO A 283 5.54 8.15 -19.36
C PRO A 283 5.25 7.50 -18.00
N LEU A 284 6.06 7.80 -16.97
CA LEU A 284 5.93 7.15 -15.66
C LEU A 284 4.53 7.38 -15.05
N SER A 285 3.93 8.55 -15.22
CA SER A 285 2.57 8.82 -14.70
C SER A 285 1.45 8.02 -15.37
N ARG A 286 1.72 7.35 -16.50
CA ARG A 286 0.73 6.61 -17.31
C ARG A 286 1.05 5.13 -17.46
N ILE A 287 2.06 4.61 -16.77
CA ILE A 287 2.42 3.18 -16.88
C ILE A 287 1.26 2.26 -16.49
N HIS A 288 0.37 2.72 -15.62
CA HIS A 288 -0.82 1.97 -15.17
C HIS A 288 -1.90 1.81 -16.25
N GLU A 289 -1.82 2.56 -17.34
CA GLU A 289 -2.75 2.47 -18.47
C GLU A 289 -2.44 1.24 -19.36
N ASP A 290 -1.25 0.64 -19.24
CA ASP A 290 -0.86 -0.60 -19.90
C ASP A 290 -0.21 -1.55 -18.89
N TYR A 291 -0.89 -2.65 -18.54
CA TYR A 291 -0.39 -3.57 -17.51
C TYR A 291 0.92 -4.27 -17.85
N GLU A 292 1.24 -4.45 -19.13
CA GLU A 292 2.54 -5.00 -19.51
C GLU A 292 3.65 -4.03 -19.14
N VAL A 293 3.43 -2.74 -19.41
CA VAL A 293 4.32 -1.67 -19.00
C VAL A 293 4.36 -1.54 -17.49
N PHE A 294 3.21 -1.46 -16.81
CA PHE A 294 3.15 -1.39 -15.35
C PHE A 294 3.94 -2.52 -14.68
N CYS A 295 3.82 -3.75 -15.19
CA CYS A 295 4.52 -4.90 -14.65
C CYS A 295 6.02 -4.92 -14.95
N SER A 296 6.50 -4.09 -15.88
CA SER A 296 7.92 -3.93 -16.19
C SER A 296 8.62 -2.87 -15.33
N VAL A 297 7.86 -2.08 -14.56
CA VAL A 297 8.39 -0.99 -13.74
C VAL A 297 8.31 -1.32 -12.25
N ASP A 298 9.47 -1.31 -11.62
CA ASP A 298 9.68 -1.52 -10.19
C ASP A 298 10.67 -0.47 -9.62
N ASP A 299 11.17 -0.67 -8.40
CA ASP A 299 12.07 0.29 -7.75
C ASP A 299 13.41 0.48 -8.48
N SER A 300 13.77 -0.37 -9.45
CA SER A 300 14.96 -0.19 -10.31
C SER A 300 14.90 1.09 -11.13
N ILE A 301 13.76 1.77 -11.19
CA ILE A 301 13.60 3.06 -11.87
C ILE A 301 14.62 4.12 -11.42
N LEU A 302 15.03 4.13 -10.15
CA LEU A 302 16.10 5.05 -9.71
C LEU A 302 17.41 4.73 -10.42
N GLN A 303 17.77 3.44 -10.46
CA GLN A 303 18.96 3.00 -11.17
C GLN A 303 18.88 3.33 -12.66
N MET A 304 17.70 3.15 -13.29
CA MET A 304 17.48 3.49 -14.70
C MET A 304 17.72 4.99 -14.98
N ILE A 305 17.21 5.88 -14.12
CA ILE A 305 17.44 7.32 -14.24
C ILE A 305 18.93 7.64 -14.04
N SER A 306 19.53 7.11 -12.96
CA SER A 306 20.93 7.33 -12.62
C SER A 306 21.91 6.88 -13.71
N SER A 307 21.64 5.73 -14.36
CA SER A 307 22.52 5.17 -15.40
C SER A 307 22.20 5.62 -16.82
N SER A 308 21.16 6.44 -17.03
CA SER A 308 20.81 6.90 -18.37
C SER A 308 21.86 7.85 -18.93
N ASN A 309 22.07 7.89 -20.25
CA ASN A 309 22.94 8.86 -20.92
C ASN A 309 22.16 10.05 -21.52
N HIS A 310 20.86 10.15 -21.25
CA HIS A 310 20.02 11.21 -21.79
C HIS A 310 20.39 12.58 -21.15
N PRO A 311 20.73 13.61 -21.94
CA PRO A 311 21.19 14.90 -21.40
C PRO A 311 20.11 15.62 -20.59
N ASP A 312 18.83 15.47 -20.97
CA ASP A 312 17.74 16.12 -20.23
C ASP A 312 17.39 15.42 -18.89
N LEU A 313 18.03 14.29 -18.57
CA LEU A 313 17.89 13.64 -17.25
C LEU A 313 18.90 14.13 -16.21
N GLU A 314 19.82 15.04 -16.56
CA GLU A 314 20.84 15.53 -15.61
C GLU A 314 20.23 16.17 -14.36
N LYS A 315 19.10 16.89 -14.48
CA LYS A 315 18.38 17.43 -13.31
C LYS A 315 17.87 16.31 -12.40
N ALA A 316 17.25 15.27 -12.98
CA ALA A 316 16.76 14.12 -12.22
C ALA A 316 17.91 13.37 -11.52
N LYS A 317 19.02 13.15 -12.23
CA LYS A 317 20.24 12.55 -11.68
C LYS A 317 20.85 13.37 -10.56
N GLY A 318 20.80 14.71 -10.65
CA GLY A 318 21.27 15.61 -9.60
C GLY A 318 20.62 15.31 -8.24
N TYR A 319 19.30 15.15 -8.21
CA TYR A 319 18.59 14.75 -6.98
C TYR A 319 19.02 13.37 -6.47
N LEU A 320 19.15 12.39 -7.36
CA LEU A 320 19.55 11.02 -6.97
C LEU A 320 20.99 10.97 -6.46
N LYS A 321 21.89 11.74 -7.07
CA LYS A 321 23.27 11.91 -6.61
C LYS A 321 23.32 12.56 -5.23
N ALA A 322 22.51 13.61 -5.01
CA ALA A 322 22.41 14.26 -3.71
C ALA A 322 21.91 13.29 -2.61
N ILE A 323 20.96 12.40 -2.92
CA ILE A 323 20.53 11.33 -2.00
C ILE A 323 21.70 10.36 -1.71
N ALA A 324 22.42 9.93 -2.74
CA ALA A 324 23.54 8.98 -2.63
C ALA A 324 24.72 9.55 -1.82
N GLU A 325 25.05 10.83 -2.01
CA GLU A 325 26.10 11.55 -1.28
C GLU A 325 25.64 12.08 0.09
N ARG A 326 24.38 11.82 0.45
CA ARG A 326 23.71 12.31 1.67
C ARG A 326 23.68 13.83 1.80
N ASN A 327 23.75 14.54 0.67
CA ASN A 327 23.49 15.96 0.57
C ASN A 327 21.97 16.22 0.54
N LEU A 328 21.31 15.98 1.67
CA LEU A 328 19.86 16.07 1.81
C LEU A 328 19.41 17.49 2.14
N ALA A 329 18.20 17.84 1.72
CA ALA A 329 17.52 19.04 2.17
C ALA A 329 17.43 19.09 3.70
N ARG A 330 17.53 20.30 4.28
CA ARG A 330 17.52 20.49 5.73
C ARG A 330 16.12 20.84 6.22
N ARG A 331 15.69 20.20 7.31
CA ARG A 331 14.43 20.53 7.96
C ARG A 331 14.54 21.89 8.67
N VAL A 332 13.71 22.85 8.27
CA VAL A 332 13.69 24.21 8.83
C VAL A 332 12.74 24.33 10.03
N ALA A 333 11.57 23.69 9.97
CA ALA A 333 10.57 23.74 11.04
C ALA A 333 9.79 22.43 11.16
N TYR A 334 9.09 22.25 12.27
CA TYR A 334 8.13 21.17 12.50
C TYR A 334 7.01 21.70 13.40
N VAL A 335 5.76 21.45 13.01
CA VAL A 335 4.57 21.89 13.74
C VAL A 335 3.60 20.72 13.82
N GLU A 336 3.21 20.35 15.04
CA GLU A 336 2.12 19.42 15.29
C GLU A 336 0.86 20.22 15.58
N CYS A 337 -0.29 19.78 15.05
CA CYS A 337 -1.58 20.36 15.38
C CYS A 337 -2.67 19.29 15.41
N SER A 338 -3.84 19.66 15.92
CA SER A 338 -5.00 18.77 15.89
C SER A 338 -5.60 18.68 14.47
N PRO A 339 -6.18 17.53 14.06
CA PRO A 339 -6.78 17.38 12.73
C PRO A 339 -7.83 18.44 12.35
N ASN A 340 -8.51 19.00 13.35
CA ASN A 340 -9.53 20.04 13.17
C ASN A 340 -8.96 21.41 12.79
N GLN A 341 -7.62 21.56 12.76
CA GLN A 341 -6.91 22.79 12.45
C GLN A 341 -6.20 22.74 11.08
N ASN A 342 -6.63 21.85 10.18
CA ASN A 342 -6.01 21.66 8.86
C ASN A 342 -5.92 22.93 8.00
N GLU A 343 -6.88 23.86 8.10
CA GLU A 343 -6.79 25.15 7.40
C GLU A 343 -5.64 26.01 7.94
N MET A 344 -5.46 26.02 9.27
CA MET A 344 -4.36 26.71 9.94
C MET A 344 -3.00 26.13 9.52
N LEU A 345 -2.89 24.81 9.30
CA LEU A 345 -1.67 24.18 8.78
C LEU A 345 -1.28 24.66 7.39
N ARG A 346 -2.25 24.86 6.48
CA ARG A 346 -1.96 25.35 5.13
C ARG A 346 -1.36 26.75 5.19
N ASP A 347 -1.87 27.59 6.07
CA ASP A 347 -1.37 28.95 6.25
C ASP A 347 -0.02 28.99 6.97
N ILE A 348 0.19 28.15 7.99
CA ILE A 348 1.52 27.97 8.62
C ILE A 348 2.52 27.46 7.58
N GLY A 349 2.15 26.49 6.75
CA GLY A 349 3.00 25.96 5.68
C GLY A 349 3.41 27.03 4.68
N LYS A 350 2.47 27.88 4.23
CA LYS A 350 2.77 29.05 3.38
C LYS A 350 3.71 30.05 4.07
N GLN A 351 3.53 30.29 5.36
CA GLN A 351 4.41 31.18 6.13
C GLN A 351 5.81 30.60 6.28
N CYS A 352 5.94 29.31 6.62
CA CYS A 352 7.22 28.60 6.66
C CYS A 352 7.91 28.61 5.29
N TYR A 353 7.15 28.42 4.20
CA TYR A 353 7.66 28.56 2.83
C TYR A 353 8.24 29.94 2.58
N LYS A 354 7.51 31.00 2.95
CA LYS A 354 7.96 32.38 2.78
C LYS A 354 9.23 32.66 3.58
N VAL A 355 9.32 32.18 4.82
CA VAL A 355 10.53 32.31 5.65
C VAL A 355 11.71 31.56 5.04
N ALA A 356 11.50 30.32 4.61
CA ALA A 356 12.56 29.51 4.01
C ALA A 356 13.06 30.11 2.69
N LYS A 357 12.16 30.62 1.85
CA LYS A 357 12.50 31.32 0.61
C LYS A 357 13.30 32.61 0.88
N ASN A 358 12.86 33.43 1.83
CA ASN A 358 13.60 34.64 2.20
C ASN A 358 15.01 34.30 2.73
N LEU A 359 15.14 33.22 3.53
CA LEU A 359 16.44 32.77 4.03
C LEU A 359 17.32 32.27 2.88
N GLN A 360 16.74 31.59 1.89
CA GLN A 360 17.43 31.15 0.68
C GLN A 360 17.95 32.33 -0.14
N ASP A 361 17.09 33.33 -0.40
CA ASP A 361 17.45 34.53 -1.14
C ASP A 361 18.62 35.25 -0.46
N GLN A 362 18.58 35.38 0.87
CA GLN A 362 19.66 35.97 1.67
C GLN A 362 20.98 35.18 1.60
N LEU A 363 20.93 33.85 1.74
CA LEU A 363 22.12 33.00 1.66
C LEU A 363 22.76 33.01 0.27
N THR A 364 21.94 33.19 -0.77
CA THR A 364 22.38 33.33 -2.17
C THR A 364 23.05 34.69 -2.39
N GLU A 365 22.47 35.78 -1.88
CA GLU A 365 23.05 37.13 -1.92
C GLU A 365 24.37 37.23 -1.14
N GLU A 366 24.53 36.50 -0.03
CA GLU A 366 25.75 36.49 0.78
C GLU A 366 26.90 35.65 0.19
N GLY A 367 26.70 34.98 -0.94
CA GLY A 367 27.72 34.13 -1.58
C GLY A 367 28.14 32.93 -0.73
N LYS A 368 27.34 32.56 0.28
CA LYS A 368 27.59 31.41 1.19
C LYS A 368 26.93 30.12 0.70
N ALA A 369 26.30 30.16 -0.47
CA ALA A 369 25.68 29.02 -1.13
C ALA A 369 26.66 28.41 -2.15
N ASP A 370 27.55 27.52 -1.71
CA ASP A 370 28.35 26.70 -2.62
C ASP A 370 27.52 25.53 -3.15
N GLY A 371 27.00 25.67 -4.38
CA GLY A 371 26.27 24.64 -5.11
C GLY A 371 24.86 25.07 -5.49
N VAL A 372 24.29 24.43 -6.51
CA VAL A 372 22.89 24.61 -6.93
C VAL A 372 21.99 24.24 -5.74
N ILE A 373 21.67 25.24 -4.91
CA ILE A 373 20.63 25.14 -3.88
C ILE A 373 19.31 25.32 -4.63
N ASP A 374 18.63 24.22 -4.93
CA ASP A 374 17.33 24.23 -5.60
C ASP A 374 16.34 25.13 -4.82
N ASP A 375 15.53 25.92 -5.54
CA ASP A 375 14.55 26.91 -5.06
C ASP A 375 13.37 26.33 -4.25
N ASP A 376 13.55 25.14 -3.72
CA ASP A 376 12.46 24.27 -3.40
C ASP A 376 12.39 23.99 -1.90
N VAL A 377 11.45 24.66 -1.27
CA VAL A 377 10.98 24.30 0.07
C VAL A 377 10.09 23.06 -0.04
N TYR A 378 10.40 22.06 0.78
CA TYR A 378 9.61 20.84 0.90
C TYR A 378 8.55 21.04 2.00
N VAL A 379 7.27 20.93 1.65
CA VAL A 379 6.19 20.76 2.63
C VAL A 379 5.91 19.26 2.71
N ILE A 380 6.38 18.64 3.79
CA ILE A 380 6.21 17.21 4.09
C ILE A 380 5.15 17.06 5.16
#